data_AF-A0A940JHH5-F1
#
_entry.id   AF-A0A940JHH5-F1
#
_cell.length_a   1.000
_cell.length_b   1.000
_cell.length_c   1.000
_cell.angle_alpha   90.00
_cell.angle_beta   90.00
_cell.angle_gamma   90.00
#
_symmetry.space_group_name_H-M   'P 1'
#
loop_
_entity.id
_entity.type
_entity.pdbx_description
1 polymer ?
#
loop_
_entity_poly.entity_id
_entity_poly.type
_entity_poly.pdbx_seq_one_letter_code
_entity_poly.pdbx_strand_id
1 'polypeptide(L)'
;MFENDKYHHLKRIIITIFGVLTVLPLAPLINRYIPPIMIGSWNFDLLVSTLLAGLFTFFIFRLFHSLVIPVLIMLVAVILYNSLTNGRGFGTVISDYQVMVKSNWGKKEQKETDLIVMPSFFEGPLARTVKNIESKVDHRDSIVRNFAVAASLKYFDEYYPKYGPMVRALSLFKTINTSFKYVSDSERDEYFATPKETILNGLGGDCDDHSILMVSAMKAIGVHTRMVLTEGHLYPEMFCGDEANFDKINTAIMNLFSKEIKGNIYYHEENGEYWLNLDYSAHYPGGPYVSEKAFAIINP
;
A
#
# COMPACT_ATOMS: atom_id res chain seq x y z
N MET A 1 -36.85 -23.98 -36.45
CA MET A 1 -36.87 -24.86 -35.25
C MET A 1 -35.47 -25.22 -34.72
N PHE A 2 -34.40 -25.15 -35.54
CA PHE A 2 -33.02 -25.47 -35.11
C PHE A 2 -32.26 -24.34 -34.39
N GLU A 3 -32.78 -23.12 -34.41
CA GLU A 3 -32.05 -21.95 -33.90
C GLU A 3 -32.13 -21.84 -32.37
N ASN A 4 -33.28 -22.22 -31.78
CA ASN A 4 -33.53 -22.09 -30.34
C ASN A 4 -32.68 -23.05 -29.48
N ASP A 5 -32.36 -24.23 -30.01
CA ASP A 5 -31.59 -25.25 -29.28
C ASP A 5 -30.13 -24.84 -29.08
N LYS A 6 -29.54 -24.20 -30.11
CA LYS A 6 -28.14 -23.76 -30.08
C LYS A 6 -27.90 -22.66 -29.03
N TYR A 7 -28.86 -21.73 -28.88
CA TYR A 7 -28.82 -20.70 -27.84
C TYR A 7 -28.96 -21.28 -26.43
N HIS A 8 -29.81 -22.28 -26.23
CA HIS A 8 -29.96 -22.98 -24.95
C HIS A 8 -28.67 -23.71 -24.54
N HIS A 9 -28.02 -24.41 -25.49
CA HIS A 9 -26.74 -25.07 -25.24
C HIS A 9 -25.62 -24.07 -24.91
N LEU A 10 -25.48 -23.00 -25.69
CA LEU A 10 -24.46 -21.96 -25.44
C LEU A 10 -24.67 -21.30 -24.07
N LYS A 11 -25.92 -20.94 -23.73
CA LYS A 11 -26.27 -20.37 -22.42
C LYS A 11 -25.88 -21.29 -21.27
N ARG A 12 -26.14 -22.60 -21.38
CA ARG A 12 -25.80 -23.58 -20.35
C ARG A 12 -24.30 -23.76 -20.17
N ILE A 13 -23.53 -23.70 -21.26
CA ILE A 13 -22.06 -23.74 -21.21
C ILE A 13 -21.51 -22.49 -20.49
N ILE A 14 -21.98 -21.29 -20.88
CA ILE A 14 -21.54 -20.03 -20.26
C ILE A 14 -21.82 -20.03 -18.76
N ILE A 15 -23.03 -20.42 -18.34
CA ILE A 15 -23.41 -20.48 -16.93
C ILE A 15 -22.51 -21.46 -16.16
N THR A 16 -22.22 -22.64 -16.72
CA THR A 16 -21.35 -23.63 -16.08
C THR A 16 -19.92 -23.11 -15.89
N ILE A 17 -19.34 -22.50 -16.94
CA ILE A 17 -17.98 -21.94 -16.87
C ILE A 17 -17.91 -20.83 -15.81
N PHE A 18 -18.88 -19.92 -15.80
CA PHE A 18 -18.93 -18.84 -14.81
C PHE A 18 -19.14 -19.37 -13.38
N GLY A 19 -19.94 -20.42 -13.23
CA GLY A 19 -20.11 -21.12 -11.95
C GLY A 19 -18.78 -21.71 -11.44
N VAL A 20 -18.03 -22.41 -12.28
CA VAL A 20 -16.71 -22.94 -11.88
C VAL A 20 -15.75 -21.81 -11.52
N LEU A 21 -15.73 -20.73 -12.31
CA LEU A 21 -14.80 -19.61 -12.11
C LEU A 21 -15.10 -18.81 -10.83
N THR A 22 -16.35 -18.78 -10.38
CA THR A 22 -16.76 -18.13 -9.12
C THR A 22 -16.42 -18.95 -7.88
N VAL A 23 -16.31 -20.27 -7.98
CA VAL A 23 -15.87 -21.14 -6.86
C VAL A 23 -14.42 -20.87 -6.48
N LEU A 24 -13.55 -20.57 -7.46
CA LEU A 24 -12.12 -20.34 -7.25
C LEU A 24 -11.82 -19.23 -6.22
N PRO A 25 -12.37 -18.01 -6.33
CA PRO A 25 -12.16 -16.98 -5.31
C PRO A 25 -13.02 -17.19 -4.05
N LEU A 26 -14.18 -17.84 -4.16
CA LEU A 26 -15.12 -17.98 -3.06
C LEU A 26 -14.69 -19.03 -2.03
N ALA A 27 -14.10 -20.15 -2.48
CA ALA A 27 -13.72 -21.23 -1.57
C ALA A 27 -12.73 -20.76 -0.49
N PRO A 28 -11.67 -20.00 -0.80
CA PRO A 28 -10.73 -19.59 0.24
C PRO A 28 -11.25 -18.42 1.09
N LEU A 29 -12.18 -17.62 0.56
CA LEU A 29 -12.92 -16.62 1.34
C LEU A 29 -13.79 -17.29 2.41
N ILE A 30 -14.46 -18.41 2.08
CA ILE A 30 -15.18 -19.23 3.06
C ILE A 30 -14.20 -19.89 4.04
N ASN A 31 -13.06 -20.39 3.56
CA ASN A 31 -12.06 -21.04 4.42
C ASN A 31 -11.53 -20.14 5.53
N ARG A 32 -11.48 -18.81 5.31
CA ARG A 32 -11.10 -17.84 6.35
C ARG A 32 -11.98 -17.89 7.61
N TYR A 33 -13.22 -18.34 7.48
CA TYR A 33 -14.17 -18.43 8.59
C TYR A 33 -14.31 -19.85 9.17
N ILE A 34 -13.63 -20.84 8.57
CA ILE A 34 -13.66 -22.23 9.01
C ILE A 34 -12.38 -22.51 9.80
N PRO A 35 -12.48 -23.06 11.03
CA PRO A 35 -11.29 -23.41 11.79
C PRO A 35 -10.48 -24.49 11.06
N PRO A 36 -9.14 -24.50 11.18
CA PRO A 36 -8.30 -25.48 10.51
C PRO A 36 -8.58 -26.88 11.05
N ILE A 37 -8.98 -27.80 10.16
CA ILE A 37 -9.24 -29.21 10.48
C ILE A 37 -8.23 -30.04 9.69
N MET A 38 -7.19 -30.52 10.37
CA MET A 38 -6.20 -31.42 9.77
C MET A 38 -6.44 -32.86 10.23
N ILE A 39 -6.56 -33.77 9.27
CA ILE A 39 -6.61 -35.22 9.54
C ILE A 39 -5.39 -35.84 8.85
N GLY A 40 -4.34 -36.13 9.63
CA GLY A 40 -3.05 -36.55 9.08
C GLY A 40 -2.40 -35.44 8.25
N SER A 41 -2.09 -35.72 6.98
CA SER A 41 -1.49 -34.77 6.03
C SER A 41 -2.51 -34.01 5.16
N TRP A 42 -3.81 -34.20 5.40
CA TRP A 42 -4.86 -33.62 4.57
C TRP A 42 -5.51 -32.39 5.24
N ASN A 43 -5.56 -31.29 4.49
CA ASN A 43 -6.26 -30.05 4.87
C ASN A 43 -7.75 -30.20 4.58
N PHE A 44 -8.51 -30.67 5.58
CA PHE A 44 -9.93 -30.97 5.43
C PHE A 44 -10.79 -29.70 5.40
N ASP A 45 -10.30 -28.63 6.03
CA ASP A 45 -10.85 -27.27 5.99
C ASP A 45 -11.01 -26.74 4.56
N LEU A 46 -9.97 -26.89 3.73
CA LEU A 46 -9.99 -26.44 2.33
C LEU A 46 -10.99 -27.24 1.48
N LEU A 47 -11.10 -28.56 1.75
CA LEU A 47 -12.04 -29.43 1.06
C LEU A 47 -13.49 -29.05 1.40
N VAL A 48 -13.79 -28.86 2.69
CA VAL A 48 -15.10 -28.41 3.16
C VAL A 48 -15.47 -27.06 2.56
N SER A 49 -14.53 -26.11 2.57
CA SER A 49 -14.73 -24.78 1.98
C SER A 49 -15.02 -24.80 0.49
N THR A 50 -14.33 -25.68 -0.25
CA THR A 50 -14.55 -25.87 -1.69
C THR A 50 -15.93 -26.46 -1.98
N LEU A 51 -16.36 -27.43 -1.19
CA LEU A 51 -17.71 -28.01 -1.30
C LEU A 51 -18.80 -27.00 -0.98
N LEU A 52 -18.63 -26.21 0.09
CA LEU A 52 -19.57 -25.15 0.47
C LEU A 52 -19.65 -24.06 -0.60
N ALA A 53 -18.51 -23.63 -1.15
CA ALA A 53 -18.48 -22.69 -2.27
C ALA A 53 -19.20 -23.24 -3.50
N GLY A 54 -18.93 -24.49 -3.88
CA GLY A 54 -19.59 -25.15 -5.00
C GLY A 54 -21.11 -25.23 -4.82
N LEU A 55 -21.57 -25.60 -3.63
CA LEU A 55 -22.98 -25.69 -3.30
C LEU A 55 -23.66 -24.31 -3.31
N PHE A 56 -23.03 -23.32 -2.68
CA PHE A 56 -23.52 -21.93 -2.68
C PHE A 56 -23.65 -21.39 -4.11
N THR A 57 -22.60 -21.54 -4.92
CA THR A 57 -22.61 -21.12 -6.32
C THR A 57 -23.69 -21.85 -7.13
N PHE A 58 -23.85 -23.15 -6.94
CA PHE A 58 -24.91 -23.91 -7.61
C PHE A 58 -26.31 -23.36 -7.28
N PHE A 59 -26.59 -23.08 -6.01
CA PHE A 59 -27.87 -22.51 -5.59
C PHE A 59 -28.10 -21.11 -6.15
N ILE A 60 -27.10 -20.23 -6.07
CA ILE A 60 -27.18 -18.86 -6.60
C ILE A 60 -27.45 -18.85 -8.10
N PHE A 61 -26.68 -19.62 -8.88
CA PHE A 61 -26.86 -19.66 -10.33
C PHE A 61 -28.17 -20.33 -10.74
N ARG A 62 -28.70 -21.26 -9.94
CA ARG A 62 -30.03 -21.84 -10.15
C ARG A 62 -31.14 -20.83 -9.87
N LEU A 63 -31.03 -20.06 -8.78
CA LEU A 63 -32.03 -19.06 -8.39
C LEU A 63 -32.05 -17.86 -9.35
N PHE A 64 -30.87 -17.42 -9.79
CA PHE A 64 -30.70 -16.21 -10.60
C PHE A 64 -30.34 -16.49 -12.06
N HIS A 65 -30.66 -17.68 -12.59
CA HIS A 65 -30.28 -18.10 -13.94
C HIS A 65 -30.76 -17.13 -15.04
N SER A 66 -31.82 -16.36 -14.78
CA SER A 66 -32.36 -15.37 -15.72
C SER A 66 -31.57 -14.06 -15.73
N LEU A 67 -30.84 -13.73 -14.66
CA LEU A 67 -30.10 -12.47 -14.51
C LEU A 67 -28.64 -12.56 -15.00
N VAL A 68 -28.08 -13.76 -15.14
CA VAL A 68 -26.66 -13.96 -15.48
C VAL A 68 -26.29 -13.29 -16.81
N ILE A 69 -27.08 -13.52 -17.87
CA ILE A 69 -26.82 -12.94 -19.20
C ILE A 69 -26.96 -11.40 -19.20
N PRO A 70 -28.06 -10.80 -18.71
CA PRO A 70 -28.17 -9.34 -18.73
C PRO A 70 -27.10 -8.65 -17.88
N VAL A 71 -26.68 -9.24 -16.75
CA VAL A 71 -25.56 -8.72 -15.95
C VAL A 71 -24.24 -8.76 -16.71
N LEU A 72 -23.96 -9.85 -17.43
CA LEU A 72 -22.76 -9.94 -18.27
C LEU A 72 -22.75 -8.90 -19.40
N ILE A 73 -23.88 -8.72 -20.07
CA ILE A 73 -24.02 -7.71 -21.14
C ILE A 73 -23.80 -6.31 -20.56
N MET A 74 -24.42 -6.01 -19.41
CA MET A 74 -24.25 -4.73 -18.72
C MET A 74 -22.78 -4.49 -18.32
N LEU A 75 -22.10 -5.51 -17.79
CA LEU A 75 -20.70 -5.42 -17.39
C LEU A 75 -19.80 -5.11 -18.60
N VAL A 76 -19.99 -5.81 -19.72
CA VAL A 76 -19.25 -5.56 -20.97
C VAL A 76 -19.56 -4.15 -21.50
N ALA A 77 -20.81 -3.71 -21.46
CA ALA A 77 -21.20 -2.36 -21.89
C ALA A 77 -20.52 -1.26 -21.04
N VAL A 78 -20.46 -1.44 -19.72
CA VAL A 78 -19.78 -0.51 -18.80
C VAL A 78 -18.27 -0.45 -19.09
N ILE A 79 -17.62 -1.61 -19.30
CA ILE A 79 -16.20 -1.65 -19.63
C ILE A 79 -15.92 -0.98 -20.99
N LEU A 80 -16.74 -1.24 -22.00
CA LEU A 80 -16.63 -0.59 -23.32
C LEU A 80 -16.81 0.92 -23.21
N TYR A 81 -17.83 1.37 -22.48
CA TYR A 81 -18.08 2.78 -22.24
C TYR A 81 -16.89 3.47 -21.54
N ASN A 82 -16.36 2.86 -20.47
CA ASN A 82 -15.21 3.38 -19.74
C ASN A 82 -13.91 3.35 -20.55
N SER A 83 -13.75 2.35 -21.42
CA SER A 83 -12.60 2.26 -22.33
C SER A 83 -12.60 3.37 -23.36
N LEU A 84 -13.78 3.78 -23.85
CA LEU A 84 -13.91 4.83 -24.87
C LEU A 84 -13.85 6.25 -24.29
N THR A 85 -14.34 6.45 -23.06
CA THR A 85 -14.43 7.79 -22.44
C THR A 85 -13.21 8.14 -21.58
N ASN A 86 -12.74 7.19 -20.76
CA ASN A 86 -11.79 7.45 -19.68
C ASN A 86 -10.46 6.70 -19.83
N GLY A 87 -10.24 5.99 -20.95
CA GLY A 87 -9.06 5.16 -21.18
C GLY A 87 -8.92 3.94 -20.25
N ARG A 88 -9.93 3.66 -19.41
CA ARG A 88 -9.95 2.52 -18.47
C ARG A 88 -10.58 1.30 -19.13
N GLY A 89 -9.75 0.50 -19.80
CA GLY A 89 -10.15 -0.73 -20.48
C GLY A 89 -10.05 -1.99 -19.62
N PHE A 90 -10.06 -3.15 -20.28
CA PHE A 90 -9.93 -4.47 -19.64
C PHE A 90 -8.65 -4.62 -18.80
N GLY A 91 -7.53 -4.02 -19.24
CA GLY A 91 -6.26 -4.10 -18.52
C GLY A 91 -6.32 -3.51 -17.11
N THR A 92 -6.98 -2.36 -16.94
CA THR A 92 -7.18 -1.74 -15.62
C THR A 92 -8.10 -2.57 -14.73
N VAL A 93 -9.16 -3.18 -15.28
CA VAL A 93 -10.06 -4.06 -14.52
C VAL A 93 -9.33 -5.30 -14.00
N ILE A 94 -8.47 -5.90 -14.83
CA ILE A 94 -7.64 -7.04 -14.41
C ILE A 94 -6.64 -6.60 -13.34
N SER A 95 -6.02 -5.43 -13.49
CA SER A 95 -5.11 -4.87 -12.49
C SER A 95 -5.82 -4.62 -11.16
N ASP A 96 -6.98 -3.96 -11.17
CA ASP A 96 -7.80 -3.71 -9.98
C ASP A 96 -8.24 -5.02 -9.31
N TYR A 97 -8.61 -6.04 -10.10
CA TYR A 97 -8.92 -7.37 -9.56
C TYR A 97 -7.70 -8.04 -8.94
N GLN A 98 -6.54 -7.99 -9.60
CA GLN A 98 -5.29 -8.53 -9.04
C GLN A 98 -4.91 -7.83 -7.75
N VAL A 99 -5.11 -6.52 -7.66
CA VAL A 99 -4.90 -5.73 -6.44
C VAL A 99 -5.87 -6.18 -5.35
N MET A 100 -7.16 -6.32 -5.66
CA MET A 100 -8.16 -6.79 -4.71
C MET A 100 -7.86 -8.20 -4.19
N VAL A 101 -7.48 -9.12 -5.08
CA VAL A 101 -7.10 -10.49 -4.70
C VAL A 101 -5.81 -10.49 -3.89
N LYS A 102 -4.77 -9.77 -4.33
CA LYS A 102 -3.51 -9.67 -3.58
C LYS A 102 -3.72 -9.04 -2.21
N SER A 103 -4.55 -8.00 -2.09
CA SER A 103 -4.88 -7.36 -0.81
C SER A 103 -5.68 -8.30 0.11
N ASN A 104 -6.70 -9.01 -0.41
CA ASN A 104 -7.53 -9.88 0.44
C ASN A 104 -6.89 -11.24 0.75
N TRP A 105 -6.09 -11.77 -0.16
CA TRP A 105 -5.53 -13.12 -0.09
C TRP A 105 -4.06 -13.12 0.32
N GLY A 106 -3.34 -12.11 -0.13
CA GLY A 106 -2.01 -11.80 0.35
C GLY A 106 -2.10 -10.79 1.48
N LYS A 107 -2.62 -11.19 2.65
CA LYS A 107 -2.15 -10.60 3.92
C LYS A 107 -0.64 -10.87 4.03
N LYS A 108 0.09 -10.08 3.26
CA LYS A 108 1.53 -9.86 3.18
C LYS A 108 1.85 -8.55 3.89
N GLU A 109 1.02 -8.24 4.88
CA GLU A 109 1.24 -7.22 5.87
C GLU A 109 2.05 -7.91 6.95
N GLN A 110 3.29 -7.47 7.12
CA GLN A 110 4.12 -7.92 8.23
C GLN A 110 4.15 -6.77 9.22
N LYS A 111 3.41 -6.95 10.32
CA LYS A 111 3.62 -6.14 11.51
C LYS A 111 5.07 -6.38 11.93
N GLU A 112 5.85 -5.31 11.96
CA GLU A 112 7.19 -5.35 12.52
C GLU A 112 7.12 -5.44 14.04
N THR A 113 8.19 -5.95 14.64
CA THR A 113 8.32 -5.97 16.09
C THR A 113 8.17 -4.57 16.64
N ASP A 114 7.37 -4.43 17.69
CA ASP A 114 7.18 -3.14 18.37
C ASP A 114 8.54 -2.51 18.68
N LEU A 115 8.70 -1.22 18.38
CA LEU A 115 9.95 -0.52 18.57
C LEU A 115 10.33 -0.53 20.06
N ILE A 116 11.36 -1.29 20.41
CA ILE A 116 11.93 -1.27 21.75
C ILE A 116 12.79 -0.02 21.85
N VAL A 117 12.19 1.09 22.30
CA VAL A 117 12.94 2.31 22.63
C VAL A 117 13.86 1.99 23.81
N MET A 118 15.14 1.78 23.53
CA MET A 118 16.10 1.54 24.60
C MET A 118 16.23 2.80 25.45
N PRO A 119 16.04 2.74 26.79
CA PRO A 119 16.37 3.86 27.65
C PRO A 119 17.87 4.14 27.49
N SER A 120 18.18 5.29 26.89
CA SER A 120 19.54 5.67 26.57
C SER A 120 20.36 5.79 27.86
N PHE A 121 21.40 4.97 28.00
CA PHE A 121 22.43 5.16 29.03
C PHE A 121 23.26 6.46 28.81
N PHE A 122 23.02 7.17 27.71
CA PHE A 122 23.70 8.40 27.28
C PHE A 122 22.68 9.47 26.85
N GLU A 123 21.87 9.97 27.78
CA GLU A 123 20.87 11.01 27.50
C GLU A 123 21.48 12.26 26.83
N GLY A 124 22.74 12.60 27.13
CA GLY A 124 23.39 13.82 26.63
C GLY A 124 23.65 13.85 25.12
N PRO A 125 24.49 12.95 24.57
CA PRO A 125 24.81 12.92 23.13
C PRO A 125 23.59 12.61 22.26
N LEU A 126 22.79 11.61 22.63
CA LEU A 126 21.61 11.21 21.84
C LEU A 126 20.58 12.34 21.78
N ALA A 127 20.27 13.00 22.91
CA ALA A 127 19.31 14.10 22.91
C ALA A 127 19.81 15.31 22.10
N ARG A 128 21.12 15.55 22.04
CA ARG A 128 21.69 16.59 21.17
C ARG A 128 21.51 16.24 19.69
N THR A 129 21.78 15.00 19.29
CA THR A 129 21.55 14.54 17.92
C THR A 129 20.08 14.64 17.54
N VAL A 130 19.17 14.14 18.38
CA VAL A 130 17.72 14.25 18.16
C VAL A 130 17.29 15.70 18.00
N LYS A 131 17.74 16.59 18.89
CA LYS A 131 17.42 18.02 18.81
C LYS A 131 18.00 18.69 17.57
N ASN A 132 19.20 18.29 17.15
CA ASN A 132 19.82 18.81 15.93
C ASN A 132 19.00 18.41 14.70
N ILE A 133 18.63 17.12 14.58
CA ILE A 133 17.77 16.61 13.50
C ILE A 133 16.42 17.33 13.50
N GLU A 134 15.76 17.41 14.66
CA GLU A 134 14.46 18.08 14.81
C GLU A 134 14.54 19.55 14.38
N SER A 135 15.62 20.26 14.73
CA SER A 135 15.80 21.66 14.37
C SER A 135 15.97 21.91 12.86
N LYS A 136 16.27 20.87 12.08
CA LYS A 136 16.44 20.95 10.62
C LYS A 136 15.15 20.74 9.85
N VAL A 137 14.12 20.19 10.48
CA VAL A 137 12.81 20.00 9.87
C VAL A 137 12.14 21.36 9.69
N ASP A 138 11.94 21.77 8.42
CA ASP A 138 11.29 23.03 8.08
C ASP A 138 10.28 22.83 6.94
N HIS A 139 9.01 22.70 7.33
CA HIS A 139 7.87 22.60 6.41
C HIS A 139 7.29 23.96 6.01
N ARG A 140 7.76 25.06 6.62
CA ARG A 140 7.23 26.42 6.41
C ARG A 140 8.05 27.20 5.39
N ASP A 141 9.28 26.78 5.12
CA ASP A 141 10.08 27.32 4.01
C ASP A 141 9.31 27.20 2.69
N SER A 142 9.32 28.29 1.91
CA SER A 142 8.53 28.40 0.69
C SER A 142 9.01 27.47 -0.43
N ILE A 143 10.31 27.16 -0.49
CA ILE A 143 10.87 26.21 -1.47
C ILE A 143 10.40 24.82 -1.12
N VAL A 144 10.45 24.44 0.16
CA VAL A 144 9.99 23.12 0.64
C VAL A 144 8.49 22.95 0.38
N ARG A 145 7.68 23.93 0.78
CA ARG A 145 6.22 23.89 0.58
C ARG A 145 5.84 23.85 -0.90
N ASN A 146 6.48 24.65 -1.75
CA ASN A 146 6.18 24.65 -3.19
C ASN A 146 6.63 23.35 -3.86
N PHE A 147 7.78 22.80 -3.47
CA PHE A 147 8.25 21.49 -3.91
C PHE A 147 7.26 20.39 -3.51
N ALA A 148 6.85 20.34 -2.25
CA ALA A 148 5.94 19.34 -1.73
C ALA A 148 4.59 19.36 -2.46
N VAL A 149 4.01 20.56 -2.66
CA VAL A 149 2.76 20.71 -3.42
C VAL A 149 2.95 20.23 -4.86
N ALA A 150 4.00 20.68 -5.56
CA ALA A 150 4.24 20.28 -6.96
C ALA A 150 4.43 18.75 -7.10
N ALA A 151 5.21 18.15 -6.21
CA ALA A 151 5.44 16.70 -6.19
C ALA A 151 4.18 15.90 -5.84
N SER A 152 3.30 16.43 -4.98
CA SER A 152 2.03 15.79 -4.62
C SER A 152 0.99 15.76 -5.76
N LEU A 153 1.17 16.57 -6.80
CA LEU A 153 0.30 16.66 -7.97
C LEU A 153 0.81 15.87 -9.18
N LYS A 154 2.02 15.30 -9.09
CA LYS A 154 2.73 14.71 -10.24
C LYS A 154 2.16 13.34 -10.67
N TYR A 155 1.70 12.54 -9.73
CA TYR A 155 1.24 11.17 -9.96
C TYR A 155 -0.15 10.95 -9.38
N PHE A 156 -0.86 9.97 -9.95
CA PHE A 156 -2.08 9.36 -9.38
C PHE A 156 -3.29 10.28 -9.23
N ASP A 157 -3.30 11.46 -9.84
CA ASP A 157 -4.38 12.45 -9.75
C ASP A 157 -5.75 11.84 -10.09
N GLU A 158 -5.78 10.94 -11.08
CA GLU A 158 -6.96 10.20 -11.53
C GLU A 158 -7.56 9.26 -10.47
N TYR A 159 -6.83 9.00 -9.37
CA TYR A 159 -7.27 8.19 -8.24
C TYR A 159 -7.69 9.01 -7.03
N TYR A 160 -7.55 10.33 -7.06
CA TYR A 160 -7.99 11.22 -5.98
C TYR A 160 -9.48 11.03 -5.62
N PRO A 161 -10.43 10.84 -6.56
CA PRO A 161 -11.83 10.58 -6.21
C PRO A 161 -12.04 9.26 -5.44
N LYS A 162 -11.12 8.30 -5.54
CA LYS A 162 -11.23 6.96 -4.93
C LYS A 162 -10.55 6.90 -3.56
N TYR A 163 -9.31 7.40 -3.47
CA TYR A 163 -8.48 7.29 -2.27
C TYR A 163 -8.30 8.62 -1.53
N GLY A 164 -8.85 9.71 -2.05
CA GLY A 164 -8.88 11.01 -1.39
C GLY A 164 -7.48 11.65 -1.23
N PRO A 165 -7.28 12.42 -0.15
CA PRO A 165 -6.03 13.15 0.10
C PRO A 165 -4.77 12.27 0.15
N MET A 166 -4.88 11.00 0.53
CA MET A 166 -3.75 10.07 0.62
C MET A 166 -2.98 9.96 -0.70
N VAL A 167 -3.65 10.12 -1.85
CA VAL A 167 -3.02 10.15 -3.17
C VAL A 167 -1.90 11.19 -3.27
N ARG A 168 -2.07 12.34 -2.60
CA ARG A 168 -1.09 13.43 -2.57
C ARG A 168 0.17 13.04 -1.82
N ALA A 169 0.00 12.37 -0.66
CA ALA A 169 1.11 11.82 0.10
C ALA A 169 1.86 10.75 -0.71
N LEU A 170 1.14 9.82 -1.33
CA LEU A 170 1.71 8.75 -2.15
C LEU A 170 2.44 9.30 -3.39
N SER A 171 1.91 10.32 -4.05
CA SER A 171 2.59 11.00 -5.17
C SER A 171 3.86 11.71 -4.73
N LEU A 172 3.83 12.39 -3.58
CA LEU A 172 4.98 13.07 -3.01
C LEU A 172 6.09 12.06 -2.67
N PHE A 173 5.75 10.99 -1.95
CA PHE A 173 6.66 9.88 -1.66
C PHE A 173 7.31 9.35 -2.94
N LYS A 174 6.50 9.02 -3.95
CA LYS A 174 7.00 8.49 -5.21
C LYS A 174 7.97 9.46 -5.89
N THR A 175 7.67 10.75 -5.87
CA THR A 175 8.53 11.77 -6.47
C THR A 175 9.89 11.84 -5.78
N ILE A 176 9.91 11.86 -4.44
CA ILE A 176 11.15 11.90 -3.67
C ILE A 176 11.93 10.59 -3.87
N ASN A 177 11.35 9.43 -3.58
CA ASN A 177 12.07 8.15 -3.59
C ASN A 177 12.52 7.69 -4.98
N THR A 178 11.87 8.12 -6.06
CA THR A 178 12.35 7.82 -7.43
C THR A 178 13.45 8.76 -7.92
N SER A 179 13.61 9.92 -7.28
CA SER A 179 14.57 10.95 -7.70
C SER A 179 15.76 11.09 -6.74
N PHE A 180 15.63 10.60 -5.51
CA PHE A 180 16.64 10.71 -4.48
C PHE A 180 17.90 9.91 -4.83
N LYS A 181 19.07 10.51 -4.60
CA LYS A 181 20.38 9.92 -4.89
C LYS A 181 21.20 9.89 -3.62
N TYR A 182 21.47 8.68 -3.13
CA TYR A 182 22.26 8.51 -1.92
C TYR A 182 23.69 9.01 -2.12
N VAL A 183 24.14 9.89 -1.23
CA VAL A 183 25.50 10.42 -1.15
C VAL A 183 25.90 10.38 0.31
N SER A 184 26.88 9.55 0.66
CA SER A 184 27.36 9.45 2.05
C SER A 184 28.11 10.70 2.47
N ASP A 185 27.95 11.07 3.74
CA ASP A 185 28.78 12.06 4.39
C ASP A 185 30.28 11.72 4.38
N SER A 186 31.11 12.76 4.57
CA SER A 186 32.56 12.58 4.72
C SER A 186 32.86 11.93 6.08
N GLU A 187 33.82 11.00 6.13
CA GLU A 187 34.08 10.11 7.28
C GLU A 187 34.32 10.77 8.67
N ARG A 188 34.37 12.10 8.76
CA ARG A 188 34.72 12.82 10.00
C ARG A 188 33.62 13.64 10.62
N ASP A 189 32.63 14.10 9.85
CA ASP A 189 31.61 15.02 10.34
C ASP A 189 30.24 14.62 9.80
N GLU A 190 29.30 14.39 10.73
CA GLU A 190 27.89 14.22 10.45
C GLU A 190 27.26 15.60 10.15
N TYR A 191 26.65 15.75 8.98
CA TYR A 191 26.03 16.98 8.53
C TYR A 191 24.56 16.80 8.15
N PHE A 192 23.68 17.23 9.04
CA PHE A 192 22.24 17.28 8.74
C PHE A 192 21.90 18.46 7.82
N ALA A 193 21.60 18.21 6.55
CA ALA A 193 21.14 19.23 5.61
C ALA A 193 19.70 19.66 5.91
N THR A 194 19.36 20.88 5.52
CA THR A 194 17.96 21.34 5.55
C THR A 194 17.20 20.77 4.35
N PRO A 195 15.87 20.59 4.42
CA PRO A 195 15.08 20.10 3.28
C PRO A 195 15.26 20.99 2.03
N LYS A 196 15.39 22.31 2.22
CA LYS A 196 15.68 23.27 1.15
C LYS A 196 17.01 23.00 0.47
N GLU A 197 18.05 22.71 1.25
CA GLU A 197 19.38 22.40 0.73
C GLU A 197 19.36 21.11 -0.11
N THR A 198 18.77 20.03 0.42
CA THR A 198 18.58 18.77 -0.30
C THR A 198 17.82 18.96 -1.63
N ILE A 199 16.77 19.80 -1.62
CA ILE A 199 16.01 20.15 -2.84
C ILE A 199 16.90 20.89 -3.85
N LEU A 200 17.65 21.90 -3.41
CA LEU A 200 18.51 22.72 -4.28
C LEU A 200 19.70 21.93 -4.83
N ASN A 201 20.17 20.92 -4.11
CA ASN A 201 21.22 19.99 -4.53
C ASN A 201 20.73 18.90 -5.50
N GLY A 202 19.45 18.93 -5.89
CA GLY A 202 18.89 17.98 -6.84
C GLY A 202 18.52 16.63 -6.22
N LEU A 203 18.09 16.65 -4.95
CA LEU A 203 17.65 15.49 -4.17
C LEU A 203 18.78 14.49 -3.90
N GLY A 204 19.97 14.99 -3.56
CA GLY A 204 21.10 14.19 -3.12
C GLY A 204 21.39 14.41 -1.64
N GLY A 205 21.77 13.34 -0.94
CA GLY A 205 22.09 13.32 0.49
C GLY A 205 22.13 11.88 1.01
N ASP A 206 22.32 11.70 2.30
CA ASP A 206 22.30 10.41 2.99
C ASP A 206 20.94 10.11 3.66
N CYS A 207 20.93 9.26 4.68
CA CYS A 207 19.70 8.71 5.27
C CYS A 207 18.90 9.76 6.06
N ASP A 208 19.59 10.65 6.73
CA ASP A 208 19.06 11.71 7.56
C ASP A 208 18.60 12.89 6.71
N ASP A 209 19.36 13.27 5.68
CA ASP A 209 18.92 14.23 4.67
C ASP A 209 17.61 13.79 3.99
N HIS A 210 17.52 12.51 3.61
CA HIS A 210 16.28 11.95 3.05
C HIS A 210 15.12 12.03 4.05
N SER A 211 15.36 11.61 5.29
CA SER A 211 14.36 11.59 6.36
C SER A 211 13.83 13.00 6.66
N ILE A 212 14.73 13.97 6.83
CA ILE A 212 14.42 15.38 7.09
C ILE A 212 13.63 15.97 5.92
N LEU A 213 14.04 15.70 4.68
CA LEU A 213 13.32 16.12 3.48
C LEU A 213 11.91 15.53 3.42
N MET A 214 11.79 14.20 3.57
CA MET A 214 10.52 13.48 3.47
C MET A 214 9.53 13.98 4.52
N VAL A 215 9.96 14.07 5.78
CA VAL A 215 9.12 14.56 6.87
C VAL A 215 8.71 16.01 6.65
N SER A 216 9.65 16.90 6.30
CA SER A 216 9.33 18.32 6.07
C SER A 216 8.35 18.51 4.92
N ALA A 217 8.53 17.77 3.82
CA ALA A 217 7.66 17.85 2.66
C ALA A 217 6.26 17.28 2.94
N MET A 218 6.18 16.14 3.63
CA MET A 218 4.90 15.53 4.03
C MET A 218 4.12 16.46 4.98
N LYS A 219 4.79 17.04 5.97
CA LYS A 219 4.18 18.02 6.89
C LYS A 219 3.68 19.26 6.15
N ALA A 220 4.40 19.71 5.11
CA ALA A 220 3.98 20.88 4.32
C ALA A 220 2.64 20.68 3.57
N ILE A 221 2.24 19.42 3.32
CA ILE A 221 0.94 19.08 2.74
C ILE A 221 -0.07 18.52 3.77
N GLY A 222 0.25 18.63 5.07
CA GLY A 222 -0.64 18.26 6.16
C GLY A 222 -0.64 16.78 6.54
N VAL A 223 0.37 16.02 6.13
CA VAL A 223 0.53 14.61 6.54
C VAL A 223 1.28 14.55 7.87
N HIS A 224 0.79 13.71 8.79
CA HIS A 224 1.44 13.48 10.06
C HIS A 224 2.54 12.42 9.90
N THR A 225 3.75 12.76 10.33
CA THR A 225 4.95 11.95 10.14
C THR A 225 5.84 12.00 11.37
N ARG A 226 6.67 10.98 11.52
CA ARG A 226 7.72 10.88 12.54
C ARG A 226 9.01 10.37 11.91
N MET A 227 10.12 10.46 12.62
CA MET A 227 11.37 9.79 12.25
C MET A 227 11.77 8.81 13.33
N VAL A 228 12.37 7.70 12.94
CA VAL A 228 12.86 6.69 13.88
C VAL A 228 14.37 6.57 13.72
N LEU A 229 15.09 6.88 14.79
CA LEU A 229 16.54 6.76 14.85
C LEU A 229 16.91 5.37 15.37
N THR A 230 17.68 4.63 14.58
CA THR A 230 18.16 3.29 14.88
C THR A 230 19.69 3.24 14.87
N GLU A 231 20.26 2.04 15.00
CA GLU A 231 21.71 1.82 14.88
C GLU A 231 22.21 2.13 13.47
N GLY A 232 22.75 3.34 13.31
CA GLY A 232 23.38 3.81 12.07
C GLY A 232 22.40 4.13 10.94
N HIS A 233 21.12 4.33 11.24
CA HIS A 233 20.12 4.67 10.23
C HIS A 233 19.00 5.54 10.83
N LEU A 234 18.59 6.56 10.09
CA LEU A 234 17.40 7.36 10.34
C LEU A 234 16.41 7.12 9.19
N TYR A 235 15.16 6.82 9.51
CA TYR A 235 14.12 6.70 8.49
C TYR A 235 12.82 7.42 8.87
N PRO A 236 12.05 7.90 7.88
CA PRO A 236 10.77 8.54 8.09
C PRO A 236 9.62 7.53 8.12
N GLU A 237 8.61 7.79 8.94
CA GLU A 237 7.34 7.07 8.95
C GLU A 237 6.15 8.02 8.79
N MET A 238 5.08 7.52 8.16
CA MET A 238 3.81 8.22 8.01
C MET A 238 2.74 7.59 8.87
N PHE A 239 1.98 8.44 9.57
CA PHE A 239 0.81 8.03 10.33
C PHE A 239 -0.34 7.64 9.39
N CYS A 240 -0.86 6.42 9.59
CA CYS A 240 -1.94 5.84 8.80
C CYS A 240 -3.29 5.81 9.54
N GLY A 241 -3.34 6.24 10.81
CA GLY A 241 -4.54 6.18 11.63
C GLY A 241 -4.75 4.80 12.27
N ASP A 242 -6.00 4.38 12.35
CA ASP A 242 -6.43 3.08 12.86
C ASP A 242 -6.36 1.98 11.79
N GLU A 243 -6.65 0.73 12.18
CA GLU A 243 -6.63 -0.45 11.29
C GLU A 243 -7.48 -0.22 10.02
N ALA A 244 -8.66 0.37 10.17
CA ALA A 244 -9.57 0.61 9.06
C ALA A 244 -9.04 1.64 8.05
N ASN A 245 -8.30 2.65 8.51
CA ASN A 245 -7.64 3.60 7.62
C ASN A 245 -6.36 3.02 7.03
N PHE A 246 -5.60 2.25 7.80
CA PHE A 246 -4.45 1.51 7.30
C PHE A 246 -4.84 0.56 6.16
N ASP A 247 -5.91 -0.22 6.28
CA ASP A 247 -6.42 -1.10 5.22
C ASP A 247 -6.72 -0.36 3.91
N LYS A 248 -7.31 0.85 4.01
CA LYS A 248 -7.57 1.71 2.84
C LYS A 248 -6.27 2.20 2.20
N ILE A 249 -5.31 2.61 3.02
CA ILE A 249 -3.99 3.08 2.57
C ILE A 249 -3.23 1.93 1.92
N ASN A 250 -3.22 0.75 2.54
CA ASN A 250 -2.62 -0.46 2.00
C ASN A 250 -3.23 -0.84 0.65
N THR A 251 -4.56 -0.79 0.54
CA THR A 251 -5.26 -1.01 -0.74
C THR A 251 -4.85 0.02 -1.80
N ALA A 252 -4.66 1.28 -1.42
CA ALA A 252 -4.18 2.32 -2.33
C ALA A 252 -2.74 2.04 -2.78
N ILE A 253 -1.84 1.68 -1.86
CA ILE A 253 -0.44 1.36 -2.17
C ILE A 253 -0.36 0.16 -3.10
N MET A 254 -1.05 -0.93 -2.78
CA MET A 254 -1.10 -2.14 -3.60
C MET A 254 -1.59 -1.84 -5.02
N ASN A 255 -2.51 -0.88 -5.19
CA ASN A 255 -2.97 -0.46 -6.52
C ASN A 255 -1.92 0.39 -7.25
N LEU A 256 -1.52 1.48 -6.61
CA LEU A 256 -0.75 2.57 -7.23
C LEU A 256 0.74 2.21 -7.43
N PHE A 257 1.26 1.28 -6.63
CA PHE A 257 2.65 0.80 -6.67
C PHE A 257 2.75 -0.68 -7.06
N SER A 258 1.72 -1.21 -7.73
CA SER A 258 1.63 -2.64 -8.09
C SER A 258 2.83 -3.17 -8.90
N LYS A 259 3.58 -2.30 -9.59
CA LYS A 259 4.77 -2.67 -10.37
C LYS A 259 6.05 -2.66 -9.53
N GLU A 260 6.10 -1.80 -8.52
CA GLU A 260 7.25 -1.56 -7.66
C GLU A 260 7.29 -2.54 -6.47
N ILE A 261 6.14 -3.00 -6.00
CA ILE A 261 6.02 -3.92 -4.87
C ILE A 261 6.56 -5.30 -5.26
N LYS A 262 7.68 -5.69 -4.65
CA LYS A 262 8.32 -7.02 -4.80
C LYS A 262 8.11 -7.94 -3.60
N GLY A 263 7.62 -7.41 -2.47
CA GLY A 263 7.58 -8.09 -1.19
C GLY A 263 6.30 -7.81 -0.39
N ASN A 264 6.47 -7.77 0.92
CA ASN A 264 5.43 -7.46 1.90
C ASN A 264 5.38 -5.94 2.12
N ILE A 265 4.25 -5.46 2.66
CA ILE A 265 4.12 -4.08 3.16
C ILE A 265 4.34 -4.14 4.67
N TYR A 266 5.36 -3.43 5.11
CA TYR A 266 5.81 -3.39 6.49
C TYR A 266 5.30 -2.14 7.19
N TYR A 267 4.93 -2.29 8.46
CA TYR A 267 4.40 -1.20 9.28
C TYR A 267 4.67 -1.48 10.77
N HIS A 268 4.69 -0.41 11.56
CA HIS A 268 4.61 -0.49 13.01
C HIS A 268 3.17 -0.24 13.48
N GLU A 269 2.77 -0.95 14.53
CA GLU A 269 1.50 -0.74 15.23
C GLU A 269 1.81 -0.42 16.69
N GLU A 270 1.46 0.78 17.15
CA GLU A 270 1.65 1.24 18.52
C GLU A 270 0.32 1.72 19.08
N ASN A 271 -0.21 1.07 20.13
CA ASN A 271 -1.46 1.49 20.78
C ASN A 271 -2.68 1.64 19.83
N GLY A 272 -2.74 0.85 18.76
CA GLY A 272 -3.79 0.92 17.73
C GLY A 272 -3.56 2.00 16.67
N GLU A 273 -2.40 2.66 16.69
CA GLU A 273 -1.92 3.57 15.66
C GLU A 273 -0.98 2.85 14.70
N TYR A 274 -1.22 3.03 13.40
CA TYR A 274 -0.44 2.38 12.35
C TYR A 274 0.52 3.38 11.71
N TRP A 275 1.77 2.97 11.56
CA TRP A 275 2.85 3.79 11.02
C TRP A 275 3.53 3.07 9.86
N LEU A 276 3.65 3.75 8.73
CA LEU A 276 4.15 3.17 7.48
C LEU A 276 5.54 3.69 7.16
N ASN A 277 6.48 2.78 6.90
CA ASN A 277 7.85 3.11 6.50
C ASN A 277 7.89 3.90 5.18
N LEU A 278 8.63 5.01 5.14
CA LEU A 278 8.85 5.83 3.95
C LEU A 278 10.34 5.91 3.55
N ASP A 279 11.18 4.99 4.03
CA ASP A 279 12.62 4.95 3.77
C ASP A 279 13.00 4.94 2.28
N TYR A 280 14.15 5.54 1.94
CA TYR A 280 14.64 5.62 0.56
C TYR A 280 15.07 4.28 -0.03
N SER A 281 15.31 3.27 0.82
CA SER A 281 15.68 1.91 0.39
C SER A 281 14.60 1.23 -0.47
N ALA A 282 13.35 1.69 -0.38
CA ALA A 282 12.23 1.18 -1.16
C ALA A 282 11.59 2.22 -2.10
N HIS A 283 11.14 1.75 -3.26
CA HIS A 283 10.43 2.55 -4.26
C HIS A 283 8.90 2.50 -4.08
N TYR A 284 8.43 1.94 -2.97
CA TYR A 284 7.03 1.85 -2.56
C TYR A 284 6.92 2.09 -1.06
N PRO A 285 5.83 2.72 -0.57
CA PRO A 285 5.60 2.89 0.87
C PRO A 285 5.43 1.55 1.59
N GLY A 286 5.96 1.46 2.81
CA GLY A 286 6.01 0.22 3.59
C GLY A 286 7.07 -0.75 3.11
N GLY A 287 8.22 -0.24 2.68
CA GLY A 287 9.40 -1.05 2.41
C GLY A 287 9.97 -1.72 3.68
N PRO A 288 10.86 -2.71 3.53
CA PRO A 288 11.49 -3.39 4.65
C PRO A 288 12.28 -2.40 5.52
N TYR A 289 12.31 -2.66 6.83
CA TYR A 289 13.08 -1.88 7.78
C TYR A 289 14.54 -2.31 7.78
N VAL A 290 15.45 -1.34 7.98
CA VAL A 290 16.91 -1.60 7.98
C VAL A 290 17.37 -2.18 9.33
N SER A 291 16.71 -1.82 10.43
CA SER A 291 17.04 -2.29 11.78
C SER A 291 15.81 -2.35 12.69
N GLU A 292 15.75 -3.37 13.54
CA GLU A 292 14.66 -3.60 14.52
C GLU A 292 14.85 -2.77 15.82
N LYS A 293 16.04 -2.21 16.06
CA LYS A 293 16.36 -1.52 17.32
C LYS A 293 16.26 0.00 17.17
N ALA A 294 15.22 0.59 17.77
CA ALA A 294 15.06 2.04 17.86
C ALA A 294 15.73 2.62 19.11
N PHE A 295 16.51 3.68 18.91
CA PHE A 295 17.06 4.50 19.99
C PHE A 295 16.17 5.69 20.34
N ALA A 296 15.49 6.28 19.35
CA ALA A 296 14.57 7.39 19.57
C ALA A 296 13.48 7.44 18.49
N ILE A 297 12.31 7.89 18.90
CA ILE A 297 11.23 8.30 18.00
C ILE A 297 11.15 9.82 18.07
N ILE A 298 11.31 10.48 16.93
CA ILE A 298 11.34 11.94 16.80
C ILE A 298 10.01 12.36 16.17
N ASN A 299 9.24 13.17 16.90
CA ASN A 299 7.97 13.75 16.44
C ASN A 299 8.17 15.26 16.26
N PRO A 300 8.80 15.69 15.14
CA PRO A 300 9.12 17.10 14.90
C PRO A 300 7.88 17.93 14.57
#